data_AF-A0A2W5VHP2-F1
#
_entry.id   AF-A0A2W5VHP2-F1
#
_cell.length_a   1.000
_cell.length_b   1.000
_cell.length_c   1.000
_cell.angle_alpha   90.00
_cell.angle_beta   90.00
_cell.angle_gamma   90.00
#
_symmetry.space_group_name_H-M   'P 1'
#
loop_
_entity.id
_entity.type
_entity.pdbx_description
1 polymer ?
#
loop_
_entity_poly.entity_id
_entity_poly.type
_entity_poly.pdbx_seq_one_letter_code
_entity_poly.pdbx_strand_id
1 'polypeptide(L)'
;MLERGQPAASPQDKAGVLPLEHGFFVASGVDCGDPPNAAIRKYDGQGLNGAHTRACQITVLAKQGTTYDVEQSCIDAGSGPAPRSSERLAIEVRDRRSFTLKRGQEGEAFRYCPAALLPPGLK
;
A
#
# COMPACT_ATOMS: atom_id res chain seq x y z
N MET A 1 19.49 27.43 26.09
CA MET A 1 18.72 27.15 24.86
C MET A 1 19.50 26.14 24.04
N LEU A 2 19.09 24.86 24.04
CA LEU A 2 19.60 23.87 23.07
C LEU A 2 18.38 23.21 22.45
N GLU A 3 17.88 23.81 21.38
CA GLU A 3 16.85 23.18 20.55
C GLU A 3 17.55 22.20 19.61
N ARG A 4 17.27 20.91 19.82
CA ARG A 4 17.77 19.81 19.00
C ARG A 4 17.22 20.00 17.59
N GLY A 5 18.12 20.18 16.63
CA GLY A 5 17.80 20.24 15.21
C GLY A 5 17.01 19.01 14.80
N GLN A 6 15.77 19.23 14.38
CA GLN A 6 14.94 18.25 13.70
C GLN A 6 15.58 17.97 12.33
N PRO A 7 15.80 16.70 11.93
CA PRO A 7 16.25 16.42 10.58
C PRO A 7 15.14 16.85 9.61
N ALA A 8 15.46 17.86 8.79
CA ALA A 8 14.61 18.34 7.72
C ALA A 8 14.30 17.16 6.78
N ALA A 9 13.02 16.84 6.66
CA ALA A 9 12.52 15.87 5.69
C ALA A 9 13.02 16.27 4.31
N SER A 10 13.83 15.42 3.70
CA SER A 10 14.38 15.64 2.37
C SER A 10 13.25 15.74 1.34
N PRO A 11 13.34 16.63 0.34
CA PRO A 11 12.39 16.69 -0.77
C PRO A 11 12.64 15.49 -1.69
N GLN A 12 12.05 14.34 -1.34
CA GLN A 12 11.87 13.20 -2.23
C GLN A 12 10.45 13.31 -2.77
N ASP A 13 10.30 14.13 -3.80
CA ASP A 13 9.03 14.45 -4.47
C ASP A 13 8.16 13.21 -4.78
N LYS A 14 6.98 13.17 -4.14
CA LYS A 14 5.80 12.34 -4.48
C LYS A 14 6.01 10.82 -4.58
N ALA A 15 7.08 10.26 -4.03
CA ALA A 15 7.06 8.86 -3.65
C ALA A 15 6.49 8.83 -2.23
N GLY A 16 5.37 8.12 -2.03
CA GLY A 16 4.87 7.91 -0.68
C GLY A 16 5.85 7.12 0.19
N VAL A 17 5.37 6.57 1.31
CA VAL A 17 6.19 5.75 2.22
C VAL A 17 6.84 4.52 1.53
N LEU A 18 6.34 4.12 0.36
CA LEU A 18 6.90 3.13 -0.54
C LEU A 18 7.17 3.79 -1.91
N PRO A 19 8.20 3.36 -2.65
CA PRO A 19 8.51 3.87 -3.98
C PRO A 19 7.57 3.31 -5.06
N LEU A 20 6.26 3.39 -4.82
CA LEU A 20 5.19 2.92 -5.70
C LEU A 20 4.43 4.10 -6.31
N GLU A 21 3.86 3.91 -7.49
CA GLU A 21 2.94 4.86 -8.10
C GLU A 21 1.61 4.89 -7.34
N HIS A 22 1.03 6.08 -7.23
CA HIS A 22 -0.30 6.23 -6.63
C HIS A 22 -1.36 5.66 -7.59
N GLY A 23 -2.29 4.88 -7.07
CA GLY A 23 -3.35 4.27 -7.87
C GLY A 23 -3.70 2.87 -7.40
N PHE A 24 -4.28 2.08 -8.30
CA PHE A 24 -4.77 0.74 -8.00
C PHE A 24 -3.78 -0.32 -8.47
N PHE A 25 -3.62 -1.32 -7.63
CA PHE A 25 -2.84 -2.51 -7.88
C PHE A 25 -3.75 -3.71 -7.71
N VAL A 26 -3.64 -4.65 -8.63
CA VAL A 26 -4.44 -5.87 -8.67
C VAL A 26 -3.50 -7.07 -8.59
N ALA A 27 -3.92 -8.14 -7.91
CA ALA A 27 -3.15 -9.37 -7.83
C ALA A 27 -2.74 -9.87 -9.23
N SER A 28 -1.51 -10.38 -9.34
CA SER A 28 -0.97 -10.84 -10.61
C SER A 28 -1.74 -12.07 -11.09
N GLY A 29 -2.17 -12.04 -12.36
CA GLY A 29 -3.03 -13.08 -12.95
C GLY A 29 -4.52 -12.75 -12.93
N VAL A 30 -4.92 -11.65 -12.28
CA VAL A 30 -6.28 -11.12 -12.30
C VAL A 30 -6.40 -9.99 -13.33
N ASP A 31 -7.52 -9.94 -14.04
CA ASP A 31 -7.81 -8.89 -15.01
C ASP A 31 -8.17 -7.57 -14.32
N CYS A 32 -7.68 -6.44 -14.85
CA CYS A 32 -7.95 -5.12 -14.28
C CYS A 32 -9.41 -4.66 -14.47
N GLY A 33 -10.12 -5.20 -15.46
CA GLY A 33 -11.49 -4.82 -15.83
C GLY A 33 -12.57 -5.41 -14.92
N ASP A 34 -12.30 -6.56 -14.30
CA ASP A 34 -13.19 -7.19 -13.31
C ASP A 34 -12.42 -7.94 -12.20
N PRO A 35 -11.61 -7.23 -11.39
CA PRO A 35 -10.88 -7.87 -10.31
C PRO A 35 -11.80 -8.14 -9.11
N PRO A 36 -11.66 -9.30 -8.43
CA PRO A 36 -12.36 -9.52 -7.17
C PRO A 36 -11.84 -8.55 -6.11
N ASN A 37 -12.73 -8.05 -5.26
CA ASN A 37 -12.46 -7.07 -4.21
C ASN A 37 -11.22 -7.41 -3.34
N ALA A 38 -11.00 -8.69 -3.03
CA ALA A 38 -9.87 -9.16 -2.23
C ALA A 38 -8.51 -8.96 -2.93
N ALA A 39 -8.48 -8.97 -4.27
CA ALA A 39 -7.29 -8.82 -5.08
C ALA A 39 -6.92 -7.35 -5.37
N ILE A 40 -7.68 -6.38 -4.87
CA ILE A 40 -7.47 -4.95 -5.16
C ILE A 40 -6.79 -4.24 -3.98
N ARG A 41 -5.75 -3.47 -4.26
CA ARG A 41 -5.09 -2.56 -3.32
C ARG A 41 -4.93 -1.19 -3.95
N LYS A 42 -5.40 -0.15 -3.27
CA LYS A 42 -5.18 1.24 -3.67
C LYS A 42 -4.06 1.84 -2.83
N TYR A 43 -3.01 2.27 -3.50
CA TYR A 43 -1.92 3.03 -2.89
C TYR A 43 -2.16 4.53 -3.07
N ASP A 44 -2.19 5.26 -1.96
CA ASP A 44 -2.40 6.71 -1.93
C ASP A 44 -1.13 7.49 -1.52
N GLY A 45 -0.02 6.77 -1.34
CA GLY A 45 1.23 7.32 -0.81
C GLY A 45 1.42 7.11 0.69
N GLN A 46 0.34 6.85 1.44
CA GLN A 46 0.41 6.60 2.88
C GLN A 46 0.25 5.12 3.21
N GLY A 47 -0.61 4.39 2.50
CA GLY A 47 -0.81 2.97 2.74
C GLY A 47 -1.56 2.24 1.63
N LEU A 48 -1.72 0.92 1.78
CA LEU A 48 -2.44 0.08 0.85
C LEU A 48 -3.87 -0.15 1.36
N ASN A 49 -4.81 0.60 0.80
CA ASN A 49 -6.24 0.49 1.11
C ASN A 49 -6.84 -0.68 0.31
N GLY A 50 -7.55 -1.59 0.97
CA GLY A 50 -8.29 -2.67 0.32
C GLY A 50 -9.74 -2.27 0.02
N ALA A 51 -10.52 -3.19 -0.55
CA ALA A 51 -11.95 -2.97 -0.77
C ALA A 51 -12.76 -2.83 0.54
N HIS A 52 -12.27 -3.41 1.63
CA HIS A 52 -12.92 -3.41 2.94
C HIS A 52 -12.17 -2.58 3.99
N THR A 53 -11.13 -1.84 3.60
CA THR A 53 -10.35 -1.03 4.53
C THR A 53 -10.15 0.38 3.98
N ARG A 54 -10.01 1.36 4.87
CA ARG A 54 -9.79 2.76 4.54
C ARG A 54 -8.78 3.38 5.50
N ALA A 55 -8.29 4.56 5.11
CA ALA A 55 -7.32 5.34 5.89
C ALA A 55 -6.10 4.51 6.30
N CYS A 56 -5.65 3.60 5.42
CA CYS A 56 -4.50 2.75 5.71
C CYS A 56 -3.23 3.60 5.76
N GLN A 57 -2.37 3.36 6.76
CA GLN A 57 -1.05 3.97 6.86
C GLN A 57 -0.01 2.90 7.10
N ILE A 58 1.05 2.96 6.32
CA ILE A 58 2.20 2.09 6.40
C ILE A 58 3.29 2.80 7.17
N THR A 59 3.88 2.11 8.14
CA THR A 59 5.09 2.52 8.84
C THR A 59 6.19 1.52 8.51
N VAL A 60 7.28 1.99 7.90
CA VAL A 60 8.43 1.14 7.58
C VAL A 60 9.22 0.89 8.86
N LEU A 61 9.27 -0.38 9.28
CA LEU A 61 10.03 -0.82 10.44
C LEU A 61 11.49 -1.10 10.06
N ALA A 62 11.69 -1.74 8.91
CA ALA A 62 13.00 -2.02 8.36
C ALA A 62 12.97 -2.08 6.84
N LYS A 63 14.13 -1.90 6.22
CA LYS A 63 14.32 -2.02 4.77
C LYS A 63 15.58 -2.80 4.49
N GLN A 64 15.48 -3.85 3.67
CA GLN A 64 16.63 -4.60 3.15
C GLN A 64 16.53 -4.70 1.63
N GLY A 65 17.37 -3.93 0.93
CA GLY A 65 17.33 -3.85 -0.53
C GLY A 65 15.99 -3.33 -1.04
N THR A 66 15.24 -4.19 -1.72
CA THR A 66 13.90 -3.92 -2.28
C THR A 66 12.76 -4.39 -1.37
N THR A 67 13.06 -5.01 -0.24
CA THR A 67 12.08 -5.50 0.73
C THR A 67 11.93 -4.50 1.87
N TYR A 68 10.69 -4.23 2.24
CA TYR A 68 10.29 -3.32 3.30
C TYR A 68 9.47 -4.12 4.33
N ASP A 69 10.02 -4.31 5.52
CA ASP A 69 9.24 -4.78 6.65
C ASP A 69 8.42 -3.62 7.18
N VAL A 70 7.11 -3.74 7.12
CA VAL A 70 6.20 -2.66 7.47
C VAL A 70 5.15 -3.11 8.47
N GLU A 71 4.69 -2.14 9.25
CA GLU A 71 3.44 -2.24 9.98
C GLU A 71 2.41 -1.40 9.24
N GLN A 72 1.38 -2.05 8.69
CA GLN A 72 0.25 -1.35 8.11
C GLN A 72 -0.86 -1.28 9.15
N SER A 73 -1.41 -0.10 9.32
CA SER A 73 -2.57 0.11 10.17
C SER A 73 -3.73 0.67 9.34
N CYS A 74 -4.92 0.11 9.49
CA CYS A 74 -6.09 0.37 8.64
C CYS A 74 -7.35 0.48 9.49
N ILE A 75 -8.37 1.16 8.97
CA ILE A 75 -9.72 1.18 9.58
C ILE A 75 -10.63 0.35 8.69
N ASP A 76 -11.45 -0.52 9.28
CA ASP A 76 -12.43 -1.28 8.51
C ASP A 76 -13.47 -0.34 7.87
N ALA A 77 -13.83 -0.61 6.63
CA ALA A 77 -14.76 0.21 5.84
C ALA A 77 -16.25 -0.09 6.12
N GLY A 78 -16.56 -0.72 7.26
CA GLY A 78 -17.93 -1.03 7.69
C GLY A 78 -18.73 0.19 8.15
N SER A 79 -20.00 -0.02 8.49
CA SER A 79 -20.89 1.03 9.03
C SER A 79 -20.55 1.34 10.48
N GLY A 80 -19.93 2.50 10.72
CA GLY A 80 -19.68 3.05 12.06
C GLY A 80 -18.20 3.34 12.34
N PRO A 81 -17.88 3.83 13.55
CA PRO A 81 -16.51 3.94 14.01
C PRO A 81 -15.94 2.53 14.22
N ALA A 82 -15.12 2.08 13.26
CA ALA A 82 -14.35 0.85 13.40
C ALA A 82 -13.01 1.15 14.11
N PRO A 83 -12.56 0.29 15.03
CA PRO A 83 -11.23 0.40 15.57
C PRO A 83 -10.20 0.25 14.46
N ARG A 84 -9.07 0.94 14.62
CA ARG A 84 -7.95 0.79 13.72
C ARG A 84 -7.22 -0.51 14.06
N SER A 85 -7.06 -1.39 13.09
CA SER A 85 -6.26 -2.61 13.22
C SER A 85 -4.86 -2.35 12.69
N SER A 86 -3.86 -3.06 13.21
CA SER A 86 -2.50 -3.06 12.67
C SER A 86 -2.05 -4.48 12.36
N GLU A 87 -1.35 -4.63 11.24
CA GLU A 87 -0.79 -5.89 10.76
C GLU A 87 0.65 -5.65 10.32
N ARG A 88 1.54 -6.59 10.66
CA ARG A 88 2.91 -6.59 10.16
C ARG A 88 3.02 -7.47 8.93
N LEU A 89 3.64 -6.93 7.90
CA LEU A 89 3.85 -7.61 6.63
C LEU A 89 5.13 -7.10 5.97
N ALA A 90 5.66 -7.89 5.04
CA ALA A 90 6.78 -7.46 4.22
C ALA A 90 6.30 -7.10 2.82
N ILE A 91 6.81 -6.02 2.26
CA ILE A 91 6.50 -5.56 0.90
C ILE A 91 7.80 -5.58 0.11
N GLU A 92 7.89 -6.48 -0.86
CA GLU A 92 8.98 -6.51 -1.83
C GLU A 92 8.60 -5.69 -3.05
N VAL A 93 9.16 -4.50 -3.18
CA VAL A 93 8.90 -3.63 -4.34
C VAL A 93 9.83 -4.02 -5.48
N ARG A 94 9.27 -4.59 -6.55
CA ARG A 94 10.02 -4.99 -7.75
C ARG A 94 10.31 -3.76 -8.63
N ASP A 95 9.28 -2.94 -8.84
CA ASP A 95 9.37 -1.66 -9.53
C ASP A 95 8.24 -0.72 -9.06
N ARG A 96 8.15 0.51 -9.58
CA ARG A 96 7.15 1.50 -9.14
C ARG A 96 5.70 1.05 -9.38
N ARG A 97 5.48 0.06 -10.26
CA ARG A 97 4.18 -0.45 -10.68
C ARG A 97 3.98 -1.93 -10.32
N SER A 98 4.90 -2.56 -9.61
CA SER A 98 4.72 -3.93 -9.15
C SER A 98 5.40 -4.21 -7.82
N PHE A 99 4.72 -4.95 -6.96
CA PHE A 99 5.23 -5.35 -5.66
C PHE A 99 4.69 -6.72 -5.27
N THR A 100 5.34 -7.36 -4.30
CA THR A 100 4.85 -8.58 -3.66
C THR A 100 4.59 -8.30 -2.20
N LEU A 101 3.37 -8.58 -1.75
CA LEU A 101 2.98 -8.51 -0.36
C LEU A 101 3.20 -9.88 0.27
N LYS A 102 4.02 -9.94 1.32
CA LYS A 102 4.33 -11.17 2.05
C LYS A 102 3.74 -11.11 3.45
N ARG A 103 2.87 -12.07 3.77
CA ARG A 103 2.33 -12.31 5.11
C ARG A 103 2.84 -13.68 5.57
N GLY A 104 3.81 -13.68 6.49
CA GLY A 104 4.48 -14.92 6.90
C GLY A 104 5.19 -15.59 5.72
N GLN A 105 4.82 -16.84 5.42
CA GLN A 105 5.39 -17.61 4.30
C GLN A 105 4.67 -17.39 2.96
N GLU A 106 3.48 -16.77 2.97
CA GLU A 106 2.68 -16.54 1.78
C GLU A 106 3.04 -15.20 1.15
N GLY A 107 3.24 -15.20 -0.17
CA GLY A 107 3.54 -14.02 -0.96
C GLY A 107 2.53 -13.85 -2.09
N GLU A 108 1.87 -12.70 -2.15
CA GLU A 108 0.92 -12.35 -3.20
C GLU A 108 1.49 -11.19 -4.02
N ALA A 109 1.68 -11.41 -5.32
CA ALA A 109 2.22 -10.40 -6.23
C ALA A 109 1.11 -9.50 -6.75
N PHE A 110 1.34 -8.19 -6.82
CA PHE A 110 0.42 -7.17 -7.31
C PHE A 110 1.04 -6.33 -8.42
N ARG A 111 0.22 -5.96 -9.40
CA ARG A 111 0.58 -5.12 -10.55
C ARG A 111 -0.32 -3.90 -10.64
N TYR A 112 0.24 -2.77 -11.04
CA TYR A 112 -0.49 -1.53 -11.26
C TYR A 112 -1.51 -1.70 -12.39
N CYS A 113 -2.73 -1.26 -12.13
CA CYS A 113 -3.81 -1.16 -13.10
C CYS A 113 -4.11 0.33 -13.35
N PRO A 114 -3.90 0.82 -14.59
CA PRO A 114 -4.31 2.17 -14.97
C PRO A 114 -5.80 2.36 -14.72
N ALA A 115 -6.20 3.54 -14.23
CA ALA A 115 -7.61 3.86 -13.98
C ALA A 115 -8.51 3.62 -15.21
N ALA A 116 -7.99 3.85 -16.42
CA ALA A 116 -8.71 3.58 -17.67
C ALA A 116 -9.21 2.13 -17.78
N LEU A 117 -8.43 1.15 -17.28
CA LEU A 117 -8.74 -0.27 -17.33
C LEU A 117 -9.60 -0.75 -16.16
N LEU A 118 -9.76 0.04 -15.10
CA LEU A 118 -10.58 -0.34 -13.94
C LEU A 118 -12.07 -0.30 -14.28
N PRO A 119 -12.91 -1.11 -13.65
CA PRO A 119 -14.36 -0.98 -13.77
C PRO A 119 -14.83 0.40 -13.27
N PRO A 120 -15.95 0.92 -13.78
CA PRO A 120 -16.45 2.26 -13.45
C PRO A 120 -16.72 2.48 -11.95
N GLY A 121 -16.91 1.42 -11.15
CA GLY A 121 -17.05 1.53 -9.70
C GLY A 121 -15.74 1.77 -8.92
N LEU A 122 -14.59 1.67 -9.60
CA LEU A 122 -13.24 1.87 -9.02
C LEU A 122 -12.48 3.05 -9.63
N LYS A 123 -12.97 3.59 -10.77
CA LYS A 123 -12.46 4.81 -11.39
C LYS A 123 -12.70 6.02 -10.50
#